data_AF-A0AAN8CVE2-F1
#
_entry.id   AF-A0AAN8CVE2-F1
#
_cell.length_a   1.000
_cell.length_b   1.000
_cell.length_c   1.000
_cell.angle_alpha   90.00
_cell.angle_beta   90.00
_cell.angle_gamma   90.00
#
_symmetry.space_group_name_H-M   'P 1'
#
loop_
_entity.id
_entity.type
_entity.pdbx_description
1 polymer ?
#
loop_
_entity_poly.entity_id
_entity_poly.type
_entity_poly.pdbx_seq_one_letter_code
_entity_poly.pdbx_strand_id
1 'polypeptide(L)'
;MVERFVEQYPAIVAASFNERLKKKDRFKKLQQCADKDIERMEHFLEVMKLPYMITVAMSSEKRPTSGQVLPMIDKLEVHLAEKEDEKFIKDIKSAIRNDLSTRY
;
A
#
# COMPACT_ATOMS: atom_id res chain seq x y z
N MET A 1 0.73 -0.22 8.85
CA MET A 1 1.46 -1.45 9.28
C MET A 1 2.50 -1.84 8.25
N VAL A 2 2.15 -1.97 6.97
CA VAL A 2 3.09 -2.27 5.87
C VAL A 2 4.19 -1.19 5.73
N GLU A 3 3.83 0.09 5.76
CA GLU A 3 4.78 1.22 5.70
C GLU A 3 5.90 1.09 6.74
N ARG A 4 5.52 0.95 8.02
CA ARG A 4 6.48 0.73 9.12
C ARG A 4 7.33 -0.53 8.94
N PHE A 5 6.77 -1.58 8.36
CA PHE A 5 7.53 -2.81 8.09
C PHE A 5 8.60 -2.57 7.04
N VAL A 6 8.26 -1.90 5.93
CA VAL A 6 9.20 -1.54 4.86
C VAL A 6 10.30 -0.61 5.41
N GLU A 7 9.93 0.42 6.17
CA GLU A 7 10.89 1.35 6.82
C GLU A 7 11.88 0.61 7.73
N GLN A 8 11.40 -0.39 8.47
CA GLN A 8 12.22 -1.15 9.43
C GLN A 8 12.96 -2.31 8.78
N TYR A 9 12.60 -2.72 7.56
CA TYR A 9 13.12 -3.92 6.93
C TYR A 9 14.66 -3.99 6.93
N PRO A 10 15.42 -2.92 6.60
CA PRO A 10 16.88 -2.95 6.67
C PRO A 10 17.41 -3.27 8.08
N ALA A 11 16.80 -2.70 9.11
CA ALA A 11 17.18 -2.97 10.51
C ALA A 11 16.84 -4.42 10.92
N ILE A 12 15.73 -4.96 10.43
CA ILE A 12 15.33 -6.34 10.68
C ILE A 12 16.30 -7.30 9.98
N VAL A 13 16.70 -7.02 8.74
CA VAL A 13 17.72 -7.79 8.00
C VAL A 13 19.08 -7.71 8.71
N ALA A 14 19.50 -6.54 9.17
CA ALA A 14 20.74 -6.38 9.94
C ALA A 14 20.71 -7.22 11.23
N ALA A 15 19.60 -7.20 11.97
CA ALA A 15 19.41 -8.04 13.15
C ALA A 15 19.41 -9.54 12.82
N SER A 16 19.02 -9.92 11.59
CA SER A 16 19.03 -11.31 11.11
C SER A 16 20.42 -11.95 11.10
N PHE A 17 21.49 -11.15 11.02
CA PHE A 17 22.85 -11.68 11.05
C PHE A 17 23.26 -12.20 12.42
N ASN A 18 22.54 -11.83 13.49
CA ASN A 18 22.78 -12.30 14.85
C ASN A 18 22.41 -13.79 15.00
N GLU A 19 23.37 -14.65 15.33
CA GLU A 19 23.18 -16.09 15.46
C GLU A 19 22.11 -16.51 16.49
N ARG A 20 21.93 -15.71 17.55
CA ARG A 20 20.88 -15.97 18.57
C ARG A 20 19.48 -15.79 18.00
N LEU A 21 19.33 -14.97 16.96
CA LEU A 21 18.06 -14.68 16.30
C LEU A 21 17.82 -15.62 15.12
N LYS A 22 18.86 -16.02 14.37
CA LYS A 22 18.76 -17.00 13.26
C LYS A 22 18.11 -18.32 13.64
N LYS A 23 18.32 -18.79 14.88
CA LYS A 23 17.77 -20.06 15.36
C LYS A 23 16.26 -20.01 15.63
N LYS A 24 15.65 -18.82 15.69
CA LYS A 24 14.22 -18.67 15.96
C LYS A 24 13.41 -18.85 14.67
N ASP A 25 12.36 -19.65 14.72
CA ASP A 25 11.55 -19.98 13.53
C ASP A 25 10.88 -18.76 12.87
N ARG A 26 10.51 -17.75 13.67
CA ARG A 26 9.99 -16.47 13.15
C ARG A 26 11.01 -15.75 12.26
N PHE A 27 12.30 -15.88 12.56
CA PHE A 27 13.38 -15.26 11.78
C PHE A 27 13.67 -16.01 10.49
N LYS A 28 13.54 -17.34 10.48
CA LYS A 28 13.65 -18.15 9.26
C LYS A 28 12.57 -17.79 8.24
N LYS A 29 11.33 -17.55 8.69
CA LYS A 29 10.25 -17.08 7.81
C LYS A 29 10.55 -15.71 7.22
N LEU A 30 11.17 -14.82 7.98
CA LEU A 30 11.56 -13.50 7.50
C LEU A 30 12.68 -13.56 6.45
N GLN A 31 13.63 -14.50 6.60
CA GLN A 31 14.67 -14.76 5.58
C GLN A 31 14.11 -15.31 4.27
N GLN A 32 12.85 -15.75 4.23
CA GLN A 32 12.18 -16.16 3.01
C GLN A 32 11.55 -14.97 2.26
N CYS A 33 11.48 -13.78 2.87
CA CYS A 33 11.03 -12.58 2.18
C CYS A 33 12.09 -12.20 1.15
N ALA A 34 11.75 -12.27 -0.13
CA ALA A 34 12.66 -11.90 -1.20
C ALA A 34 12.65 -10.39 -1.42
N ASP A 35 13.69 -9.84 -2.05
CA ASP A 35 13.75 -8.43 -2.42
C ASP A 35 12.53 -8.02 -3.27
N LYS A 36 12.04 -8.93 -4.11
CA LYS A 36 10.82 -8.76 -4.91
C LYS A 36 9.55 -8.60 -4.06
N ASP A 37 9.49 -9.21 -2.89
CA ASP A 37 8.35 -9.05 -1.99
C ASP A 37 8.36 -7.66 -1.36
N ILE A 38 9.54 -7.12 -1.06
CA ILE A 38 9.70 -5.75 -0.54
C ILE A 38 9.35 -4.73 -1.62
N GLU A 39 9.85 -4.91 -2.83
CA GLU A 39 9.50 -4.08 -3.99
C GLU A 39 7.97 -4.06 -4.21
N ARG A 40 7.30 -5.21 -4.12
CA ARG A 40 5.83 -5.28 -4.17
C ARG A 40 5.16 -4.51 -3.02
N MET A 41 5.71 -4.56 -1.82
CA MET A 41 5.17 -3.76 -0.69
C MET A 41 5.35 -2.27 -0.93
N GLU A 42 6.46 -1.83 -1.51
CA GLU A 42 6.70 -0.44 -1.90
C GLU A 42 5.70 0.01 -2.97
N HIS A 43 5.55 -0.76 -4.05
CA HIS A 43 4.55 -0.50 -5.10
C HIS A 43 3.12 -0.44 -4.53
N PHE A 44 2.78 -1.33 -3.59
CA PHE A 44 1.51 -1.29 -2.89
C PHE A 44 1.31 0.01 -2.11
N LEU A 45 2.33 0.45 -1.35
CA LEU A 45 2.27 1.70 -0.58
C LEU A 45 2.12 2.91 -1.51
N GLU A 46 2.81 2.93 -2.65
CA GLU A 46 2.70 3.99 -3.64
C GLU A 46 1.27 4.12 -4.17
N VAL A 47 0.66 3.02 -4.59
CA VAL A 47 -0.72 3.03 -5.09
C VAL A 47 -1.69 3.46 -3.98
N MET A 48 -1.52 2.95 -2.75
CA MET A 48 -2.44 3.20 -1.64
C MET A 48 -2.32 4.58 -0.98
N LYS A 49 -1.23 5.32 -1.25
CA LYS A 49 -0.97 6.62 -0.63
C LYS A 49 -2.10 7.62 -0.84
N LEU A 50 -2.56 7.82 -2.08
CA LEU A 50 -3.65 8.74 -2.39
C LEU A 50 -5.00 8.29 -1.81
N PRO A 51 -5.45 7.02 -2.00
CA PRO A 51 -6.62 6.48 -1.32
C PRO A 51 -6.63 6.70 0.19
N TYR A 52 -5.49 6.48 0.85
CA TYR A 52 -5.35 6.70 2.29
C TYR A 52 -5.56 8.18 2.66
N MET A 53 -4.88 9.11 1.98
CA MET A 53 -5.02 10.54 2.25
C MET A 53 -6.46 11.04 2.06
N ILE A 54 -7.12 10.61 0.99
CA ILE A 54 -8.53 10.96 0.72
C ILE A 54 -9.45 10.39 1.80
N THR A 55 -9.22 9.14 2.21
CA THR A 55 -9.99 8.51 3.29
C THR A 55 -9.83 9.27 4.61
N VAL A 56 -8.61 9.66 4.98
CA VAL A 56 -8.35 10.46 6.18
C VAL A 56 -9.06 11.82 6.11
N ALA A 57 -8.95 12.52 4.97
CA ALA A 57 -9.61 13.80 4.77
C ALA A 57 -11.13 13.67 4.89
N MET A 58 -11.74 12.69 4.22
CA MET A 58 -13.19 12.50 4.24
C MET A 58 -13.73 11.98 5.55
N SER A 59 -12.96 11.16 6.27
CA SER A 59 -13.35 10.69 7.60
C SER A 59 -13.28 11.79 8.67
N SER A 60 -12.50 12.85 8.43
CA SER A 60 -12.40 13.99 9.35
C SER A 60 -13.58 14.97 9.21
N GLU A 61 -14.28 14.93 8.07
CA GLU A 61 -15.41 15.82 7.78
C GLU A 61 -16.72 15.25 8.35
N LYS A 62 -17.39 16.04 9.21
CA LYS A 62 -18.67 15.61 9.83
C LYS A 62 -19.84 15.57 8.85
N ARG A 63 -19.80 16.44 7.84
CA ARG A 63 -20.86 16.62 6.83
C ARG A 63 -20.23 16.92 5.48
N PRO A 64 -19.58 15.93 4.84
CA PRO A 64 -18.96 16.13 3.55
C PRO A 64 -20.02 16.51 2.51
N THR A 65 -19.73 17.57 1.75
CA THR A 65 -20.63 18.03 0.67
C THR A 65 -20.22 17.41 -0.66
N SER A 66 -21.15 17.32 -1.62
CA SER A 66 -20.84 16.81 -2.96
C SER A 66 -19.72 17.60 -3.64
N GLY A 67 -19.61 18.91 -3.36
CA GLY A 67 -18.51 19.75 -3.87
C GLY A 67 -17.14 19.38 -3.31
N GLN A 68 -17.06 18.67 -2.19
CA GLN A 68 -15.81 18.10 -1.65
C GLN A 68 -15.59 16.66 -2.10
N VAL A 69 -16.67 15.86 -2.17
CA VAL A 69 -16.60 14.43 -2.50
C VAL A 69 -16.26 14.21 -3.98
N LEU A 70 -16.95 14.88 -4.90
CA LEU A 70 -16.77 14.65 -6.35
C LEU A 70 -15.32 14.92 -6.81
N PRO A 71 -14.67 16.04 -6.43
CA PRO A 71 -13.27 16.26 -6.82
C PRO A 71 -12.29 15.24 -6.24
N MET A 72 -12.63 14.59 -5.12
CA MET A 72 -11.79 13.51 -4.56
C MET A 72 -11.98 12.21 -5.35
N ILE A 73 -13.20 11.91 -5.80
CA ILE A 73 -13.46 10.77 -6.70
C ILE A 73 -12.69 10.97 -8.01
N ASP A 74 -12.80 12.15 -8.64
CA ASP A 74 -12.07 12.45 -9.89
C ASP A 74 -10.55 12.27 -9.72
N LYS A 75 -9.99 12.72 -8.59
CA LYS A 75 -8.56 12.51 -8.27
C LYS A 75 -8.20 11.03 -8.12
N LEU A 76 -9.07 10.22 -7.51
CA LEU A 76 -8.86 8.79 -7.40
C LEU A 76 -8.89 8.11 -8.77
N GLU A 77 -9.85 8.46 -9.62
CA GLU A 77 -9.95 7.86 -10.95
C GLU A 77 -8.71 8.15 -11.81
N VAL A 78 -8.21 9.40 -11.77
CA VAL A 78 -6.99 9.78 -12.50
C VAL A 78 -5.76 9.05 -11.96
N HIS A 79 -5.66 8.85 -10.64
CA HIS A 79 -4.55 8.13 -10.01
C HIS A 79 -4.57 6.63 -10.30
N LEU A 80 -5.77 6.04 -10.32
CA LEU A 80 -5.99 4.62 -10.58
C LEU A 80 -6.06 4.28 -12.08
N ALA A 81 -6.00 5.27 -12.96
CA ALA A 81 -5.90 5.05 -14.39
C ALA A 81 -4.67 4.18 -14.70
N GLU A 82 -4.87 3.17 -15.53
CA GLU A 82 -3.79 2.31 -16.00
C GLU A 82 -2.83 3.14 -16.84
N LYS A 83 -1.57 3.18 -16.42
CA LYS A 83 -0.46 3.61 -17.26
C LYS A 83 0.36 2.38 -17.61
N GLU A 84 1.55 2.51 -18.19
CA GLU A 84 2.46 1.37 -18.47
C GLU A 84 2.98 0.72 -17.16
N ASP A 85 2.05 0.26 -16.34
CA ASP A 85 2.25 -0.25 -14.99
C ASP A 85 2.57 -1.74 -15.07
N GLU A 86 3.37 -2.20 -14.11
CA GLU A 86 3.61 -3.61 -13.90
C GLU A 86 2.32 -4.34 -13.53
N LYS A 87 2.25 -5.65 -13.84
CA LYS A 87 1.06 -6.48 -13.60
C LYS A 87 0.52 -6.35 -12.17
N PHE A 88 1.41 -6.36 -11.17
CA PHE A 88 1.00 -6.27 -9.77
C PHE A 88 0.31 -4.93 -9.43
N ILE A 89 0.83 -3.82 -9.96
CA ILE A 89 0.23 -2.49 -9.78
C ILE A 89 -1.14 -2.43 -10.47
N LYS A 90 -1.25 -2.99 -11.69
CA LYS A 90 -2.53 -3.09 -12.42
C LYS A 90 -3.57 -3.89 -11.64
N ASP A 91 -3.17 -5.02 -11.06
CA ASP A 91 -4.06 -5.86 -10.25
C ASP A 91 -4.59 -5.09 -9.02
N ILE A 92 -3.74 -4.29 -8.35
CA ILE A 92 -4.19 -3.43 -7.22
C ILE A 92 -5.12 -2.33 -7.70
N LYS A 93 -4.71 -1.56 -8.73
CA LYS A 93 -5.50 -0.43 -9.25
C LYS A 93 -6.87 -0.88 -9.72
N SER A 94 -6.94 -2.00 -10.45
CA SER A 94 -8.20 -2.58 -10.93
C SER A 94 -9.09 -3.04 -9.78
N ALA A 95 -8.54 -3.69 -8.74
CA ALA A 95 -9.30 -4.06 -7.55
C ALA A 95 -9.94 -2.85 -6.85
N ILE A 96 -9.18 -1.77 -6.67
CA ILE A 96 -9.68 -0.53 -6.05
C ILE A 96 -10.75 0.12 -6.95
N ARG A 97 -10.51 0.20 -8.26
CA ARG A 97 -11.45 0.80 -9.21
C ARG A 97 -12.77 0.04 -9.27
N ASN A 98 -12.73 -1.29 -9.25
CA ASN A 98 -13.91 -2.13 -9.23
C ASN A 98 -14.71 -1.98 -7.92
N ASP A 99 -14.07 -1.77 -6.78
CA ASP A 99 -14.80 -1.46 -5.54
C ASP A 99 -15.43 -0.06 -5.62
N LEU A 100 -14.69 0.95 -6.10
CA LEU A 100 -15.18 2.32 -6.24
C LEU A 100 -16.41 2.43 -7.15
N SER A 101 -16.39 1.78 -8.32
CA SER A 101 -17.50 1.83 -9.30
C SER A 101 -18.79 1.17 -8.83
N THR A 102 -18.74 0.34 -7.78
CA THR A 102 -19.96 -0.24 -7.18
C THR A 102 -20.61 0.68 -6.16
N ARG A 103 -19.89 1.70 -5.69
CA ARG A 103 -20.32 2.60 -4.61
C ARG A 103 -20.74 3.98 -5.09
N TYR A 104 -20.24 4.41 -6.25
CA TYR A 104 -20.47 5.71 -6.88
C TYR A 104 -20.72 5.53 -8.37
#